data_AF-A0A948DN36-F1
#
_entry.id   AF-A0A948DN36-F1
#
_cell.length_a   1.000
_cell.length_b   1.000
_cell.length_c   1.000
_cell.angle_alpha   90.00
_cell.angle_beta   90.00
_cell.angle_gamma   90.00
#
_symmetry.space_group_name_H-M   'P 1'
#
loop_
_entity.id
_entity.type
_entity.pdbx_description
1 polymer ?
#
loop_
_entity_poly.entity_id
_entity_poly.type
_entity_poly.pdbx_seq_one_letter_code
_entity_poly.pdbx_strand_id
1 'polypeptide(L)'
;MLPSIKGGKDYLGFINAGELPMRVAIVAPPYPLEEAPAPPLGVAYVAAAFEAAGADVRIFDYIVSRYTPEKLHAQLDAFRPDVLGATSVTLNFPGAAEIVCEAKRHRPSLITLMGGPHVSFSAERTLCDYPGIDLIVAGEGERTIAELMAGGLNPEKWEEIRGLVFRRNGHVVINEPQPFIDDLDSLPLPARHLLPLSRYQALGYSISIITSRGCPYSCIFCQGRRMVGNRVRLRNPLLVVDEIE
;
A
#
# COMPACT_ATOMS: atom_id res chain seq x y z
N MET A 1 -22.05 -0.15 -30.16
CA MET A 1 -22.01 1.29 -29.84
C MET A 1 -21.58 1.38 -28.40
N LEU A 2 -20.28 1.52 -28.16
CA LEU A 2 -19.67 1.46 -26.82
C LEU A 2 -20.10 2.69 -26.01
N PRO A 3 -20.64 2.55 -24.79
CA PRO A 3 -20.82 3.68 -23.91
C PRO A 3 -19.47 4.07 -23.30
N SER A 4 -19.11 5.32 -23.53
CA SER A 4 -18.04 6.07 -22.88
C SER A 4 -18.07 5.89 -21.36
N ILE A 5 -17.04 5.25 -20.80
CA ILE A 5 -16.75 5.25 -19.36
C ILE A 5 -16.37 6.70 -18.98
N LYS A 6 -17.30 7.41 -18.34
CA LYS A 6 -17.08 8.72 -17.73
C LYS A 6 -17.12 8.55 -16.21
N GLY A 7 -16.03 8.85 -15.52
CA GLY A 7 -16.09 9.11 -14.08
C GLY A 7 -14.85 8.72 -13.28
N GLY A 8 -13.77 9.48 -13.40
CA GLY A 8 -12.65 9.48 -12.46
C GLY A 8 -12.12 10.91 -12.38
N LYS A 9 -12.85 11.80 -11.68
CA LYS A 9 -12.56 13.24 -11.68
C LYS A 9 -11.82 13.76 -10.44
N ASP A 10 -11.58 12.92 -9.45
CA ASP A 10 -10.97 13.38 -8.18
C ASP A 10 -9.51 12.97 -7.99
N TYR A 11 -8.88 12.31 -8.98
CA TYR A 11 -7.47 11.87 -8.94
C TYR A 11 -6.52 12.67 -9.84
N LEU A 12 -7.01 13.68 -10.56
CA LEU A 12 -6.15 14.51 -11.44
C LEU A 12 -5.50 15.64 -10.65
N GLY A 13 -4.51 15.27 -9.82
CA GLY A 13 -3.56 16.18 -9.21
C GLY A 13 -2.47 16.58 -10.21
N PHE A 14 -2.23 17.88 -10.32
CA PHE A 14 -1.32 18.56 -11.24
C PHE A 14 0.12 18.03 -11.14
N ILE A 15 0.58 17.31 -12.17
CA ILE A 15 2.02 17.13 -12.39
C ILE A 15 2.49 18.42 -13.08
N ASN A 16 3.39 19.16 -12.43
CA ASN A 16 4.11 20.25 -13.09
C ASN A 16 4.91 19.66 -14.25
N ALA A 17 4.61 20.09 -15.47
CA ALA A 17 5.32 19.66 -16.67
C ALA A 17 6.81 20.04 -16.55
N GLY A 18 7.66 19.08 -16.13
CA GLY A 18 9.10 19.28 -16.01
C GLY A 18 9.81 18.47 -14.92
N GLU A 19 9.11 17.96 -13.90
CA GLU A 19 9.71 17.11 -12.86
C GLU A 19 9.67 15.62 -13.26
N LEU A 20 10.78 14.92 -13.04
CA LEU A 20 10.83 13.46 -13.21
C LEU A 20 9.83 12.80 -12.26
N PRO A 21 9.13 11.73 -12.70
CA PRO A 21 8.18 11.05 -11.83
C PRO A 21 8.90 10.45 -10.64
N MET A 22 8.30 10.62 -9.46
CA MET A 22 8.78 10.02 -8.21
C MET A 22 8.77 8.51 -8.32
N ARG A 23 9.82 7.85 -7.83
CA ARG A 23 9.97 6.39 -7.92
C ARG A 23 9.61 5.73 -6.60
N VAL A 24 8.64 4.83 -6.65
CA VAL A 24 8.09 4.16 -5.47
C VAL A 24 8.28 2.65 -5.59
N ALA A 25 9.02 2.06 -4.66
CA ALA A 25 9.11 0.62 -4.51
C ALA A 25 8.15 0.15 -3.42
N ILE A 26 7.32 -0.86 -3.71
CA ILE A 26 6.46 -1.47 -2.70
C ILE A 26 6.85 -2.94 -2.53
N VAL A 27 7.21 -3.31 -1.32
CA VAL A 27 7.54 -4.68 -0.96
C VAL A 27 6.25 -5.42 -0.63
N ALA A 28 6.04 -6.56 -1.28
CA ALA A 28 5.12 -7.60 -0.81
C ALA A 28 5.97 -8.61 0.00
N PRO A 29 5.96 -8.54 1.34
CA PRO A 29 6.90 -9.31 2.15
C PRO A 29 6.59 -10.80 2.12
N PRO A 30 7.60 -11.66 2.34
CA PRO A 30 7.37 -13.10 2.39
C PRO A 30 6.38 -13.46 3.51
N TYR A 31 5.54 -14.46 3.24
CA TYR A 31 4.68 -15.09 4.23
C TYR A 31 5.34 -16.37 4.75
N PRO A 32 5.02 -16.82 5.98
CA PRO A 32 5.31 -18.18 6.39
C PRO A 32 4.78 -19.19 5.35
N LEU A 33 5.60 -20.20 5.00
CA LEU A 33 5.37 -21.14 3.89
C LEU A 33 4.03 -21.90 3.92
N GLU A 34 3.39 -21.94 5.08
CA GLU A 34 2.14 -22.67 5.34
C GLU A 34 0.89 -21.92 4.86
N GLU A 35 1.00 -20.64 4.49
CA GLU A 35 -0.14 -19.83 4.04
C GLU A 35 -0.09 -19.57 2.54
N ALA A 36 -1.16 -19.98 1.85
CA ALA A 36 -1.32 -19.91 0.40
C ALA A 36 -1.03 -18.51 -0.17
N PRO A 37 0.12 -18.28 -0.84
CA PRO A 37 0.44 -17.00 -1.43
C PRO A 37 -0.46 -16.71 -2.64
N ALA A 38 -1.61 -16.08 -2.41
CA ALA A 38 -2.33 -15.40 -3.49
C ALA A 38 -1.56 -14.12 -3.89
N PRO A 39 -1.72 -13.63 -5.13
CA PRO A 39 -1.22 -12.31 -5.50
C PRO A 39 -1.69 -11.24 -4.49
N PRO A 40 -0.82 -10.35 -4.01
CA PRO A 40 -1.14 -9.45 -2.91
C PRO A 40 -2.06 -8.31 -3.37
N LEU A 41 -3.38 -8.56 -3.35
CA LEU A 41 -4.38 -7.62 -3.87
C LEU A 41 -4.31 -6.23 -3.22
N GLY A 42 -4.12 -6.17 -1.89
CA GLY A 42 -3.95 -4.89 -1.19
C GLY A 42 -2.74 -4.09 -1.68
N VAL A 43 -1.62 -4.78 -1.96
CA VAL A 43 -0.42 -4.16 -2.53
C VAL A 43 -0.70 -3.64 -3.95
N ALA A 44 -1.45 -4.39 -4.75
CA ALA A 44 -1.82 -3.96 -6.10
C ALA A 44 -2.72 -2.70 -6.08
N TYR A 45 -3.65 -2.56 -5.13
CA TYR A 45 -4.43 -1.33 -4.94
C TYR A 45 -3.57 -0.14 -4.49
N VAL A 46 -2.65 -0.37 -3.54
CA VAL A 46 -1.72 0.66 -3.09
C VAL A 46 -0.80 1.11 -4.23
N ALA A 47 -0.27 0.17 -5.01
CA ALA A 47 0.52 0.47 -6.20
C ALA A 47 -0.26 1.28 -7.23
N ALA A 48 -1.51 0.91 -7.50
CA ALA A 48 -2.39 1.67 -8.38
C ALA A 48 -2.68 3.09 -7.86
N ALA A 49 -2.81 3.28 -6.54
CA ALA A 49 -2.97 4.60 -5.95
C ALA A 49 -1.72 5.49 -6.14
N PHE A 50 -0.52 4.91 -6.03
CA PHE A 50 0.72 5.62 -6.35
C PHE A 50 0.83 5.95 -7.85
N GLU A 51 0.50 5.00 -8.75
CA GLU A 51 0.47 5.24 -10.20
C GLU A 51 -0.54 6.34 -10.58
N ALA A 52 -1.74 6.32 -9.98
CA ALA A 52 -2.75 7.35 -10.17
C ALA A 52 -2.30 8.74 -9.69
N ALA A 53 -1.38 8.79 -8.71
CA ALA A 53 -0.73 10.01 -8.24
C ALA A 53 0.52 10.40 -9.07
N GLY A 54 0.80 9.70 -10.18
CA GLY A 54 1.88 10.04 -11.11
C GLY A 54 3.26 9.44 -10.79
N ALA A 55 3.33 8.47 -9.88
CA ALA A 55 4.59 7.79 -9.55
C ALA A 55 4.97 6.72 -10.59
N ASP A 56 6.28 6.50 -10.77
CA ASP A 56 6.83 5.28 -11.38
C ASP A 56 6.93 4.21 -10.27
N VAL A 57 6.16 3.13 -10.39
CA VAL A 57 5.97 2.16 -9.32
C VAL A 57 6.56 0.80 -9.68
N ARG A 58 7.25 0.17 -8.72
CA ARG A 58 7.65 -1.25 -8.82
C ARG A 58 7.25 -2.02 -7.59
N ILE A 59 6.77 -3.24 -7.79
CA ILE A 59 6.51 -4.19 -6.70
C ILE A 59 7.71 -5.12 -6.55
N PHE A 60 8.31 -5.15 -5.37
CA PHE A 60 9.28 -6.16 -4.97
C PHE A 60 8.52 -7.31 -4.33
N ASP A 61 8.13 -8.26 -5.18
CA ASP A 61 7.35 -9.41 -4.77
C ASP A 61 8.24 -10.49 -4.16
N TYR A 62 8.27 -10.54 -2.82
CA TYR A 62 8.97 -11.57 -2.06
C TYR A 62 8.08 -12.72 -1.60
N ILE A 63 6.83 -12.75 -2.06
CA ILE A 63 5.91 -13.86 -1.82
C ILE A 63 6.27 -15.03 -2.75
N VAL A 64 6.43 -14.76 -4.06
CA VAL A 64 6.81 -15.77 -5.07
C VAL A 64 8.22 -15.59 -5.60
N SER A 65 9.04 -14.81 -4.90
CA SER A 65 10.46 -14.73 -5.20
C SER A 65 11.27 -14.60 -3.92
N ARG A 66 12.27 -15.46 -3.73
CA ARG A 66 13.03 -15.49 -2.48
C ARG A 66 13.62 -14.11 -2.15
N TYR A 67 13.40 -13.65 -0.93
CA TYR A 67 14.07 -12.49 -0.35
C TYR A 67 15.50 -12.85 0.06
N THR A 68 16.45 -11.96 -0.27
CA THR A 68 17.77 -11.87 0.37
C THR A 68 18.17 -10.39 0.43
N PRO A 69 19.00 -9.97 1.39
CA PRO A 69 19.50 -8.60 1.45
C PRO A 69 20.21 -8.17 0.16
N GLU A 70 21.02 -9.03 -0.45
CA GLU A 70 21.76 -8.74 -1.68
C GLU A 70 20.82 -8.44 -2.85
N LYS A 71 19.71 -9.18 -2.93
CA LYS A 71 18.69 -8.97 -3.95
C LYS A 71 17.93 -7.66 -3.71
N LEU A 72 17.57 -7.36 -2.46
CA LEU A 72 16.98 -6.06 -2.11
C LEU A 72 17.90 -4.91 -2.53
N HIS A 73 19.19 -4.99 -2.17
CA HIS A 73 20.18 -3.98 -2.52
C HIS A 73 20.31 -3.81 -4.03
N ALA A 74 20.44 -4.91 -4.78
CA ALA A 74 20.50 -4.85 -6.24
C ALA A 74 19.24 -4.20 -6.86
N GLN A 75 18.04 -4.51 -6.34
CA GLN A 75 16.79 -3.90 -6.80
C GLN A 75 16.71 -2.40 -6.45
N LEU A 76 17.14 -2.02 -5.25
CA LEU A 76 17.24 -0.64 -4.81
C LEU A 76 18.23 0.16 -5.65
N ASP A 77 19.38 -0.40 -6.00
CA ASP A 77 20.41 0.28 -6.79
C ASP A 77 20.02 0.40 -8.26
N ALA A 78 19.35 -0.61 -8.80
CA ALA A 78 18.86 -0.59 -10.18
C ALA A 78 17.68 0.39 -10.38
N PHE A 79 16.73 0.42 -9.44
CA PHE A 79 15.55 1.27 -9.56
C PHE A 79 15.77 2.67 -8.99
N ARG A 80 16.57 2.78 -7.92
CA ARG A 80 16.82 3.99 -7.12
C ARG A 80 15.49 4.65 -6.70
N PRO A 81 14.62 3.96 -5.94
CA PRO A 81 13.39 4.58 -5.48
C PRO A 81 13.67 5.77 -4.56
N ASP A 82 12.72 6.69 -4.51
CA ASP A 82 12.65 7.79 -3.53
C ASP A 82 11.89 7.33 -2.28
N VAL A 83 10.91 6.42 -2.48
CA VAL A 83 10.10 5.81 -1.41
C VAL A 83 10.20 4.30 -1.46
N LEU A 84 10.35 3.67 -0.30
CA LEU A 84 10.12 2.23 -0.14
C LEU A 84 9.01 1.97 0.89
N GLY A 85 7.93 1.34 0.45
CA GLY A 85 6.81 0.92 1.27
C GLY A 85 6.77 -0.58 1.49
N ALA A 86 6.19 -1.06 2.59
CA ALA A 86 5.82 -2.47 2.76
C ALA A 86 4.43 -2.63 3.37
N THR A 87 3.65 -3.61 2.89
CA THR A 87 2.43 -4.03 3.60
C THR A 87 2.77 -4.99 4.73
N SER A 88 1.97 -5.04 5.78
CA SER A 88 2.12 -6.06 6.83
C SER A 88 0.79 -6.53 7.41
N VAL A 89 0.70 -7.85 7.57
CA VAL A 89 -0.20 -8.50 8.52
C VAL A 89 0.64 -9.02 9.69
N THR A 90 -0.01 -9.45 10.78
CA THR A 90 0.74 -9.85 11.99
C THR A 90 1.77 -10.95 11.73
N LEU A 91 1.47 -11.87 10.82
CA LEU A 91 2.33 -13.02 10.53
C LEU A 91 3.63 -12.66 9.81
N ASN A 92 3.61 -11.65 8.94
CA ASN A 92 4.80 -11.24 8.20
C ASN A 92 5.44 -9.96 8.74
N PHE A 93 4.84 -9.32 9.75
CA PHE A 93 5.26 -8.03 10.28
C PHE A 93 6.75 -7.97 10.66
N PRO A 94 7.33 -8.91 11.44
CA PRO A 94 8.74 -8.83 11.81
C PRO A 94 9.66 -8.82 10.58
N GLY A 95 9.40 -9.71 9.62
CA GLY A 95 10.16 -9.77 8.37
C GLY A 95 9.97 -8.53 7.50
N ALA A 96 8.74 -8.02 7.41
CA ALA A 96 8.44 -6.79 6.68
C ALA A 96 9.17 -5.57 7.25
N ALA A 97 9.14 -5.39 8.57
CA ALA A 97 9.81 -4.29 9.26
C ALA A 97 11.34 -4.36 9.10
N GLU A 98 11.93 -5.56 9.21
CA GLU A 98 13.36 -5.75 8.97
C GLU A 98 13.77 -5.43 7.53
N ILE A 99 12.97 -5.82 6.53
CA ILE A 99 13.23 -5.47 5.13
C ILE A 99 13.24 -3.95 4.92
N VAL A 100 12.28 -3.24 5.51
CA VAL A 100 12.20 -1.78 5.42
C VAL A 100 13.41 -1.12 6.10
N CYS A 101 13.78 -1.58 7.29
CA CYS A 101 14.95 -1.09 8.01
C CYS A 101 16.27 -1.39 7.27
N GLU A 102 16.42 -2.57 6.66
CA GLU A 102 17.56 -2.91 5.80
C GLU A 102 17.65 -1.96 4.61
N ALA A 103 16.53 -1.70 3.93
CA ALA A 103 16.49 -0.74 2.82
C ALA A 103 16.93 0.66 3.26
N LYS A 104 16.45 1.15 4.40
CA LYS A 104 16.86 2.45 4.97
C LYS A 104 18.35 2.47 5.31
N ARG A 105 18.91 1.39 5.87
CA ARG A 105 20.34 1.27 6.15
C ARG A 105 21.18 1.31 4.88
N HIS A 106 20.76 0.61 3.82
CA HIS A 106 21.45 0.62 2.52
C HIS A 106 21.35 1.98 1.82
N ARG A 107 20.21 2.67 1.94
CA ARG A 107 19.97 3.98 1.35
C ARG A 107 19.32 4.93 2.36
N PRO A 108 20.13 5.66 3.15
CA PRO A 108 19.63 6.55 4.22
C PRO A 108 18.69 7.67 3.75
N SER A 109 18.76 8.05 2.47
CA SER A 109 17.90 9.07 1.86
C SER A 109 16.51 8.55 1.48
N LEU A 110 16.25 7.24 1.52
CA LEU A 110 14.92 6.69 1.24
C LEU A 110 13.93 7.20 2.27
N ILE A 111 12.74 7.61 1.81
CA ILE A 111 11.59 7.71 2.69
C ILE A 111 10.99 6.32 2.82
N THR A 112 10.92 5.79 4.03
CA THR A 112 10.37 4.47 4.30
C THR A 112 8.99 4.54 4.92
N LEU A 113 8.09 3.70 4.44
CA LEU A 113 6.75 3.61 5.00
C LEU A 113 6.27 2.17 5.17
N MET A 114 5.35 1.95 6.10
CA MET A 114 4.60 0.71 6.18
C MET A 114 3.09 0.97 6.19
N GLY A 115 2.35 0.00 5.67
CA GLY A 115 0.90 -0.03 5.73
C GLY A 115 0.38 -1.43 6.02
N GLY A 116 -0.94 -1.56 6.03
CA GLY A 116 -1.63 -2.84 6.22
C GLY A 116 -2.12 -3.06 7.66
N PRO A 117 -2.83 -4.18 7.89
CA PRO A 117 -3.60 -4.38 9.11
C PRO A 117 -2.77 -4.34 10.40
N HIS A 118 -1.55 -4.89 10.43
CA HIS A 118 -0.79 -4.94 11.68
C HIS A 118 -0.45 -3.53 12.16
N VAL A 119 0.28 -2.79 11.33
CA VAL A 119 0.76 -1.44 11.67
C VAL A 119 -0.37 -0.43 11.85
N SER A 120 -1.54 -0.65 11.24
CA SER A 120 -2.71 0.19 11.47
C SER A 120 -3.21 0.15 12.92
N PHE A 121 -2.92 -0.92 13.68
CA PHE A 121 -3.30 -1.06 15.10
C PHE A 121 -2.11 -1.00 16.07
N SER A 122 -0.88 -0.99 15.56
CA SER A 122 0.36 -0.95 16.36
C SER A 122 1.32 0.16 15.93
N ALA A 123 0.84 1.22 15.27
CA ALA A 123 1.66 2.25 14.61
C ALA A 123 2.71 2.88 15.55
N GLU A 124 2.29 3.36 16.72
CA GLU A 124 3.19 4.00 17.68
C GLU A 124 4.31 3.05 18.12
N ARG A 125 3.94 1.85 18.54
CA ARG A 125 4.91 0.82 18.94
C ARG A 125 5.83 0.43 17.79
N THR A 126 5.29 0.28 16.59
CA THR A 126 6.06 -0.05 15.39
C THR A 126 7.13 0.99 15.13
N LEU A 127 6.77 2.28 15.15
CA LEU A 127 7.74 3.35 14.95
C LEU A 127 8.78 3.35 16.07
N CYS A 128 8.38 3.19 17.34
CA CYS A 128 9.32 3.10 18.46
C CYS A 128 10.33 1.94 18.33
N ASP A 129 9.84 0.74 18.00
CA ASP A 129 10.65 -0.48 17.95
C ASP A 129 11.54 -0.53 16.69
N TYR A 130 11.14 0.13 15.60
CA TYR A 130 11.82 0.10 14.30
C TYR A 130 12.14 1.51 13.78
N PRO A 131 13.28 2.11 14.18
CA PRO A 131 13.63 3.49 13.82
C PRO A 131 13.94 3.69 12.33
N GLY A 132 14.13 2.62 11.56
CA GLY A 132 14.31 2.67 10.11
C GLY A 132 13.02 2.90 9.32
N ILE A 133 11.86 2.97 10.00
CA ILE A 133 10.56 3.30 9.41
C ILE A 133 10.26 4.78 9.71
N ASP A 134 10.06 5.58 8.66
CA ASP A 134 9.75 7.00 8.79
C ASP A 134 8.24 7.23 9.04
N LEU A 135 7.39 6.48 8.32
CA LEU A 135 5.94 6.70 8.24
C LEU A 135 5.13 5.39 8.36
N ILE A 136 3.92 5.48 8.90
CA ILE A 136 2.88 4.45 8.81
C ILE A 136 1.65 5.06 8.14
N VAL A 137 1.10 4.36 7.15
CA VAL A 137 -0.20 4.65 6.56
C VAL A 137 -1.23 3.70 7.19
N ALA A 138 -2.07 4.25 8.07
CA ALA A 138 -3.04 3.49 8.84
C ALA A 138 -4.43 3.46 8.18
N GLY A 139 -5.06 2.29 8.15
CA GLY A 139 -6.38 2.09 7.56
C GLY A 139 -6.35 1.89 6.03
N GLU A 140 -7.31 2.49 5.33
CA GLU A 140 -7.38 2.47 3.86
C GLU A 140 -6.42 3.53 3.30
N GLY A 141 -5.32 3.07 2.70
CA GLY A 141 -4.19 3.94 2.37
C GLY A 141 -4.35 4.77 1.10
N GLU A 142 -5.32 4.47 0.22
CA GLU A 142 -5.38 5.05 -1.12
C GLU A 142 -5.51 6.57 -1.12
N ARG A 143 -6.34 7.14 -0.23
CA ARG A 143 -6.49 8.60 -0.09
C ARG A 143 -5.30 9.24 0.60
N THR A 144 -4.78 8.61 1.66
CA THR A 144 -3.59 9.07 2.37
C THR A 144 -2.37 9.13 1.45
N ILE A 145 -2.21 8.15 0.55
CA ILE A 145 -1.17 8.13 -0.48
C ILE A 145 -1.34 9.31 -1.44
N ALA A 146 -2.56 9.56 -1.91
CA ALA A 146 -2.83 10.69 -2.81
C ALA A 146 -2.45 12.03 -2.15
N GLU A 147 -2.83 12.25 -0.89
CA GLU A 147 -2.46 13.44 -0.10
C GLU A 147 -0.94 13.55 0.10
N LEU A 148 -0.29 12.44 0.44
CA LEU A 148 1.16 12.36 0.65
C LEU A 148 1.95 12.69 -0.62
N MET A 149 1.52 12.16 -1.76
CA MET A 149 2.12 12.41 -3.07
C MET A 149 1.88 13.85 -3.55
N ALA A 150 0.66 14.38 -3.36
CA ALA A 150 0.35 15.77 -3.68
C ALA A 150 1.17 16.77 -2.82
N GLY A 151 1.54 16.37 -1.60
CA GLY A 151 2.46 17.09 -0.74
C GLY A 151 3.92 17.07 -1.19
N GLY A 152 4.27 16.28 -2.23
CA GLY A 152 5.64 16.07 -2.69
C GLY A 152 6.52 15.35 -1.67
N LEU A 153 5.91 14.57 -0.77
CA LEU A 153 6.55 13.97 0.41
C LEU A 153 7.20 14.96 1.38
N ASN A 154 6.87 16.24 1.30
CA ASN A 154 7.46 17.25 2.18
C ASN A 154 7.08 16.96 3.65
N PRO A 155 8.06 16.69 4.55
CA PRO A 155 7.81 16.43 5.95
C PRO A 155 7.07 17.54 6.68
N GLU A 156 7.19 18.78 6.21
CA GLU A 156 6.49 19.93 6.78
C GLU A 156 4.97 19.87 6.61
N LYS A 157 4.49 19.10 5.63
CA LYS A 157 3.05 18.92 5.36
C LYS A 157 2.46 17.68 6.01
N TRP A 158 3.28 16.84 6.64
CA TRP A 158 2.83 15.54 7.13
C TRP A 158 1.74 15.63 8.20
N GLU A 159 1.73 16.66 9.05
CA GLU A 159 0.70 16.86 10.10
C GLU A 159 -0.72 17.07 9.54
N GLU A 160 -0.84 17.48 8.27
CA GLU A 160 -2.13 17.75 7.64
C GLU A 160 -2.75 16.51 6.98
N ILE A 161 -1.98 15.43 6.84
CA ILE A 161 -2.35 14.24 6.06
C ILE A 161 -3.09 13.25 6.95
N ARG A 162 -4.35 12.95 6.64
CA ARG A 162 -5.15 12.03 7.45
C ARG A 162 -4.69 10.59 7.27
N GLY A 163 -4.76 9.81 8.34
CA GLY A 163 -4.32 8.41 8.37
C GLY A 163 -2.80 8.21 8.37
N LEU A 164 -2.02 9.30 8.43
CA LEU A 164 -0.56 9.23 8.54
C LEU A 164 -0.13 9.22 10.02
N VAL A 165 0.83 8.35 10.34
CA VAL A 165 1.53 8.33 11.63
C VAL A 165 3.02 8.38 11.35
N PHE A 166 3.76 9.25 12.01
CA PHE A 166 5.16 9.49 11.65
C PHE A 166 5.97 10.00 12.84
N ARG A 167 7.29 10.13 12.65
CA ARG A 167 8.18 10.69 13.67
C ARG A 167 8.52 12.14 13.38
N ARG A 168 8.36 13.01 14.39
CA ARG A 168 8.83 14.40 14.36
C ARG A 168 9.58 14.72 15.65
N ASN A 169 10.81 15.23 15.53
CA ASN A 169 11.64 15.64 16.67
C ASN A 169 11.73 14.56 17.77
N GLY A 170 11.90 13.29 17.37
CA GLY A 170 12.01 12.15 18.30
C GLY A 170 10.69 11.63 18.88
N HIS A 171 9.55 12.24 18.56
CA HIS A 171 8.23 11.83 19.05
C HIS A 171 7.36 11.27 17.92
N VAL A 172 6.49 10.33 18.23
CA VAL A 172 5.48 9.83 17.29
C VAL A 172 4.31 10.80 17.26
N VAL A 173 3.94 11.24 16.05
CA VAL A 173 2.76 12.06 15.76
C VAL A 173 1.74 11.16 15.07
N ILE A 174 0.53 11.11 15.62
CA ILE A 174 -0.60 10.34 15.08
C ILE A 174 -1.64 11.35 14.59
N ASN A 175 -1.84 11.43 13.27
CA ASN A 175 -2.85 12.30 12.72
C ASN A 175 -4.25 11.70 12.83
N GLU A 176 -5.26 12.53 12.59
CA GLU A 176 -6.65 12.09 12.49
C GLU A 176 -6.83 10.96 11.48
N PRO A 177 -7.63 9.91 11.79
CA PRO A 177 -7.87 8.82 10.86
C PRO A 177 -8.49 9.28 9.54
N GLN A 178 -8.08 8.65 8.45
CA GLN A 178 -8.73 8.86 7.15
C GLN A 178 -10.12 8.21 7.16
N PRO A 179 -11.20 8.90 6.72
CA PRO A 179 -12.50 8.28 6.56
C PRO A 179 -12.45 7.14 5.54
N PHE A 180 -13.24 6.10 5.79
CA PHE A 180 -13.41 4.99 4.86
C PHE A 180 -13.89 5.48 3.49
N ILE A 181 -13.37 4.87 2.42
CA ILE A 181 -13.68 5.20 1.03
C ILE A 181 -15.08 4.70 0.70
N ASP A 182 -16.06 5.58 0.66
CA ASP A 182 -17.45 5.18 0.45
C ASP A 182 -17.74 4.64 -0.95
N ASP A 183 -17.20 5.30 -1.98
CA ASP A 183 -17.30 4.88 -3.37
C ASP A 183 -16.06 4.09 -3.77
N LEU A 184 -16.19 2.76 -3.80
CA LEU A 184 -15.09 1.86 -4.15
C LEU A 184 -14.76 1.89 -5.65
N ASP A 185 -15.69 2.31 -6.50
CA ASP A 185 -15.48 2.37 -7.95
C ASP A 185 -14.72 3.64 -8.35
N SER A 186 -14.56 4.60 -7.42
CA SER A 186 -13.65 5.73 -7.58
C SER A 186 -12.17 5.34 -7.54
N LEU A 187 -11.86 4.17 -6.98
CA LEU A 187 -10.48 3.68 -6.87
C LEU A 187 -9.96 3.21 -8.23
N PRO A 188 -8.65 3.40 -8.52
CA PRO A 188 -8.06 2.78 -9.69
C PRO A 188 -8.13 1.26 -9.58
N LEU A 189 -8.24 0.57 -10.73
CA LEU A 189 -8.12 -0.88 -10.78
C LEU A 189 -6.76 -1.29 -10.21
N PRO A 190 -6.69 -2.43 -9.48
CA PRO A 190 -5.44 -2.86 -8.86
C PRO A 190 -4.36 -3.10 -9.93
N ALA A 191 -3.14 -2.62 -9.67
CA ALA A 191 -2.00 -2.63 -10.60
C ALA A 191 -1.41 -4.03 -10.78
N ARG A 192 -2.21 -4.95 -11.30
CA ARG A 192 -1.85 -6.36 -11.52
C ARG A 192 -0.74 -6.53 -12.56
N HIS A 193 -0.58 -5.58 -13.47
CA HIS A 193 0.52 -5.55 -14.45
C HIS A 193 1.91 -5.45 -13.80
N LEU A 194 1.99 -5.01 -12.54
CA LEU A 194 3.24 -4.96 -11.77
C LEU A 194 3.57 -6.28 -11.06
N LEU A 195 2.68 -7.28 -11.10
CA LEU A 195 2.84 -8.57 -10.43
C LEU A 195 3.15 -9.69 -11.44
N PRO A 196 3.99 -10.66 -11.07
CA PRO A 196 4.28 -11.83 -11.91
C PRO A 196 3.15 -12.87 -11.83
N LEU A 197 1.94 -12.53 -12.30
CA LEU A 197 0.74 -13.37 -12.16
C LEU A 197 0.92 -14.80 -12.69
N SER A 198 1.71 -14.99 -13.74
CA SER A 198 2.02 -16.31 -14.30
C SER A 198 2.70 -17.24 -13.29
N ARG A 199 3.49 -16.72 -12.35
CA ARG A 199 4.11 -17.52 -11.27
C ARG A 199 3.07 -18.01 -10.28
N TYR A 200 2.14 -17.15 -9.90
CA TYR A 200 1.04 -17.51 -9.00
C TYR A 200 0.14 -18.57 -9.62
N GLN A 201 -0.22 -18.39 -10.90
CA GLN A 201 -1.00 -19.37 -11.66
C GLN A 201 -0.28 -20.72 -11.78
N ALA A 202 1.03 -20.72 -12.08
CA ALA A 202 1.84 -21.94 -12.15
C ALA A 202 1.93 -22.69 -10.82
N LEU A 203 1.82 -21.98 -9.69
CA LEU A 203 1.76 -22.55 -8.35
C LEU A 203 0.32 -22.95 -7.93
N GLY A 204 -0.68 -22.75 -8.81
CA GLY A 204 -2.07 -23.11 -8.56
C GLY A 204 -2.85 -22.13 -7.68
N TYR A 205 -2.34 -20.91 -7.47
CA TYR A 205 -3.03 -19.90 -6.66
C TYR A 205 -4.03 -19.09 -7.48
N SER A 206 -5.21 -18.90 -6.91
CA SER A 206 -6.27 -18.06 -7.47
C SER A 206 -5.89 -16.58 -7.43
N ILE A 207 -6.32 -15.83 -8.44
CA ILE A 207 -6.25 -14.38 -8.45
C ILE A 207 -7.48 -13.85 -7.73
N SER A 208 -7.29 -13.06 -6.67
CA SER A 208 -8.38 -12.52 -5.87
C SER A 208 -8.92 -11.21 -6.44
N ILE A 209 -10.21 -10.98 -6.17
CA ILE A 209 -10.95 -9.76 -6.50
C ILE A 209 -11.72 -9.35 -5.25
N ILE A 210 -11.94 -8.04 -5.09
CA ILE A 210 -12.78 -7.50 -4.04
C ILE A 210 -14.06 -6.94 -4.67
N THR A 211 -15.22 -7.39 -4.18
CA THR A 211 -16.54 -6.91 -4.61
C THR A 211 -17.15 -5.93 -3.61
N SER A 212 -16.62 -5.91 -2.38
CA SER A 212 -17.08 -5.05 -1.31
C SER A 212 -16.03 -4.84 -0.22
N ARG A 213 -16.14 -3.74 0.53
CA ARG A 213 -15.39 -3.49 1.77
C ARG A 213 -16.36 -3.20 2.91
N GLY A 214 -16.02 -3.64 4.13
CA GLY A 214 -16.80 -3.38 5.33
C GLY A 214 -17.67 -4.55 5.78
N CYS A 215 -17.93 -4.59 7.09
CA CYS A 215 -18.69 -5.66 7.74
C CYS A 215 -19.66 -5.07 8.76
N PRO A 216 -20.98 -5.30 8.65
CA PRO A 216 -21.98 -4.69 9.53
C PRO A 216 -22.05 -5.35 10.91
N TYR A 217 -21.39 -6.50 11.08
CA TYR A 217 -21.39 -7.25 12.32
C TYR A 217 -20.42 -6.67 13.35
N SER A 218 -20.74 -6.84 14.62
CA SER A 218 -19.98 -6.35 15.78
C SER A 218 -19.42 -7.50 16.63
N CYS A 219 -18.87 -8.52 15.98
CA CYS A 219 -18.32 -9.69 16.66
C CYS A 219 -17.21 -9.27 17.64
N ILE A 220 -17.32 -9.65 18.91
CA ILE A 220 -16.41 -9.22 19.99
C ILE A 220 -14.95 -9.60 19.80
N PHE A 221 -14.67 -10.60 18.95
CA PHE A 221 -13.33 -11.09 18.66
C PHE A 221 -12.71 -10.49 17.38
N CYS A 222 -13.51 -9.78 16.56
CA CYS A 222 -13.12 -9.43 15.20
C CYS A 222 -12.73 -7.96 15.09
N GLN A 223 -11.49 -7.70 14.68
CA GLN A 223 -11.01 -6.35 14.35
C GLN A 223 -11.46 -5.89 12.95
N GLY A 224 -12.11 -6.75 12.17
CA GLY A 224 -12.53 -6.47 10.80
C GLY A 224 -13.37 -5.18 10.68
N ARG A 225 -14.35 -4.98 11.57
CA ARG A 225 -15.17 -3.75 11.59
C ARG A 225 -14.33 -2.49 11.80
N ARG A 226 -13.25 -2.55 12.58
CA ARG A 226 -12.33 -1.43 12.80
C ARG A 226 -11.39 -1.20 11.61
N MET A 227 -11.05 -2.26 10.88
CA MET A 227 -10.14 -2.20 9.74
C MET A 227 -10.83 -1.74 8.45
N VAL A 228 -12.03 -2.24 8.17
CA VAL A 228 -12.74 -2.02 6.89
C VAL A 228 -14.08 -1.29 7.07
N GLY A 229 -14.39 -0.82 8.27
CA GLY A 229 -15.62 -0.11 8.56
C GLY A 229 -16.83 -1.01 8.82
N ASN A 230 -17.88 -0.40 9.37
CA ASN A 230 -19.11 -1.06 9.82
C ASN A 230 -20.25 -1.03 8.81
N ARG A 231 -20.01 -0.49 7.62
CA ARG A 231 -20.98 -0.39 6.54
C ARG A 231 -20.44 -1.16 5.35
N VAL A 232 -21.25 -2.02 4.78
CA VAL A 232 -20.91 -2.70 3.52
C VAL A 232 -20.93 -1.65 2.41
N ARG A 233 -19.79 -1.49 1.76
CA ARG A 233 -19.59 -0.63 0.59
C ARG A 233 -19.37 -1.57 -0.59
N LEU A 234 -20.26 -1.52 -1.57
CA LEU A 234 -20.27 -2.44 -2.71
C LEU A 234 -19.64 -1.77 -3.93
N ARG A 235 -18.96 -2.57 -4.76
CA ARG A 235 -18.59 -2.17 -6.12
C ARG A 235 -19.73 -2.41 -7.09
N ASN A 236 -19.73 -1.71 -8.21
CA ASN A 236 -20.63 -1.98 -9.32
C ASN A 236 -20.37 -3.41 -9.88
N PRO A 237 -21.39 -4.29 -9.92
CA PRO A 237 -21.24 -5.65 -10.44
C PRO A 237 -20.70 -5.73 -11.87
N LEU A 238 -21.00 -4.76 -12.73
CA LEU A 238 -20.48 -4.73 -14.10
C LEU A 238 -18.97 -4.50 -14.11
N LEU A 239 -18.48 -3.54 -13.33
CA LEU A 239 -17.04 -3.28 -13.21
C LEU A 239 -16.28 -4.45 -12.56
N VAL A 240 -16.95 -5.20 -11.69
CA VAL A 240 -16.39 -6.44 -11.12
C VAL A 240 -16.24 -7.52 -12.19
N VAL A 241 -17.21 -7.67 -13.09
CA VAL A 241 -17.13 -8.63 -14.20
C VAL A 241 -16.09 -8.18 -15.22
N ASP A 242 -16.03 -6.88 -15.55
CA ASP A 242 -15.01 -6.32 -16.44
C ASP A 242 -13.58 -6.56 -15.90
N GLU A 243 -13.39 -6.66 -14.57
CA GLU A 243 -12.10 -7.00 -13.96
C GLU A 243 -11.77 -8.51 -14.01
N ILE A 244 -12.77 -9.37 -14.20
CA ILE A 244 -12.61 -10.83 -14.33
C ILE A 244 -12.17 -11.20 -15.77
N GLU A 245 -12.69 -10.49 -16.78
CA GLU A 245 -12.43 -10.70 -18.20
C GLU A 245 -11.01 -10.30 -18.65
#